data_AF-H3B2I2-F1
#
_entry.id   AF-H3B2I2-F1
#
_cell.length_a   1.000
_cell.length_b   1.000
_cell.length_c   1.000
_cell.angle_alpha   90.00
_cell.angle_beta   90.00
_cell.angle_gamma   90.00
#
_symmetry.space_group_name_H-M   'P 1'
#
loop_
_entity.id
_entity.type
_entity.pdbx_description
1 polymer ?
#
loop_
_entity_poly.entity_id
_entity_poly.type
_entity_poly.pdbx_seq_one_letter_code
_entity_poly.pdbx_strand_id
1 'polypeptide(L)'
;IKLFTSPLLKTIFYSSSANTRKQCVDYLRTLRSLQFDGFYTVYLDETRISERLIIGGNLPQKTILEPQSWTLIHAGGSHGWVPWEHSLTFKYDCQLKEPTTHQLDLFQKLCVVLNKSYGKCVVVVRPKNWTASDASHFKLQKEFNQSGPHPSSLVYLSSTVCCPQVAKASGHELLCLPSQCRHLNPFDTVWSILKLFIINNRKSFTLMTPRTNASYQYILLMDLIEKGLERVPPPKWNELISKVHRWENYYLSQF
;
A
#
# COMPACT_ATOMS: atom_id res chain seq x y z
N ILE A 1 21.65 -32.20 -39.44
CA ILE A 1 21.77 -30.73 -39.33
C ILE A 1 20.47 -30.13 -39.88
N LYS A 2 19.53 -29.76 -39.00
CA LYS A 2 18.33 -29.01 -39.41
C LYS A 2 18.54 -27.56 -39.01
N LEU A 3 18.48 -26.69 -40.01
CA LEU A 3 18.69 -25.25 -39.91
C LEU A 3 17.61 -24.62 -39.02
N PHE A 4 18.07 -23.72 -38.15
CA PHE A 4 17.27 -22.84 -37.31
C PHE A 4 16.28 -22.03 -38.15
N THR A 5 14.99 -22.14 -37.82
CA THR A 5 14.04 -21.02 -37.95
C THR A 5 13.67 -20.59 -36.54
N SER A 6 14.39 -19.57 -36.08
CA SER A 6 14.06 -18.80 -34.87
C SER A 6 12.56 -18.45 -34.88
N PRO A 7 11.79 -18.79 -33.82
CA PRO A 7 10.56 -18.07 -33.56
C PRO A 7 10.99 -16.66 -33.13
N LEU A 8 10.83 -15.69 -34.04
CA LEU A 8 10.98 -14.27 -33.75
C LEU A 8 10.08 -13.91 -32.57
N LEU A 9 10.66 -13.91 -31.36
CA LEU A 9 10.07 -13.35 -30.16
C LEU A 9 9.98 -11.84 -30.33
N LYS A 10 8.80 -11.36 -30.76
CA LYS A 10 8.48 -9.93 -30.86
C LYS A 10 8.44 -9.36 -29.44
N THR A 11 9.60 -8.91 -28.98
CA THR A 11 9.77 -8.29 -27.67
C THR A 11 9.48 -6.80 -27.83
N ILE A 12 8.32 -6.36 -27.35
CA ILE A 12 7.99 -4.94 -27.38
C ILE A 12 8.48 -4.30 -26.08
N PHE A 13 9.52 -3.47 -26.20
CA PHE A 13 9.98 -2.60 -25.13
C PHE A 13 9.17 -1.31 -25.16
N TYR A 14 8.66 -0.91 -24.00
CA TYR A 14 7.74 0.21 -23.90
C TYR A 14 8.23 1.19 -22.84
N SER A 15 9.16 2.05 -23.27
CA SER A 15 9.48 3.33 -22.63
C SER A 15 8.88 4.44 -23.49
N SER A 16 7.70 4.92 -23.11
CA SER A 16 7.04 6.13 -23.63
C SER A 16 5.70 6.29 -22.91
N SER A 17 5.31 7.55 -22.63
CA SER A 17 4.11 7.95 -21.88
C SER A 17 2.78 7.36 -22.39
N ALA A 18 2.71 6.88 -23.64
CA ALA A 18 1.55 6.18 -24.20
C ALA A 18 1.26 4.82 -23.52
N ASN A 19 2.28 4.15 -22.96
CA ASN A 19 2.12 2.82 -22.35
C ASN A 19 1.53 2.85 -20.94
N THR A 20 1.62 4.00 -20.29
CA THR A 20 1.11 4.19 -18.93
C THR A 20 -0.41 4.10 -18.87
N ARG A 21 -1.09 4.63 -19.91
CA ARG A 21 -2.55 4.62 -20.02
C ARG A 21 -3.09 3.23 -20.29
N LYS A 22 -2.45 2.51 -21.21
CA LYS A 22 -2.79 1.11 -21.49
C LYS A 22 -2.68 0.24 -20.23
N GLN A 23 -1.61 0.42 -19.44
CA GLN A 23 -1.46 -0.27 -18.15
C GLN A 23 -2.58 0.05 -17.15
N CYS A 24 -3.01 1.31 -17.05
CA CYS A 24 -4.16 1.66 -16.21
C CYS A 24 -5.46 1.03 -16.72
N VAL A 25 -5.71 1.05 -18.03
CA VAL A 25 -6.92 0.46 -18.63
C VAL A 25 -6.94 -1.06 -18.46
N ASP A 26 -5.82 -1.75 -18.69
CA ASP A 26 -5.71 -3.20 -18.50
C ASP A 26 -5.94 -3.57 -17.03
N TYR A 27 -5.32 -2.84 -16.09
CA TYR A 27 -5.58 -2.98 -14.65
C TYR A 27 -7.08 -2.80 -14.31
N LEU A 28 -7.71 -1.76 -14.86
CA LEU A 28 -9.12 -1.46 -14.60
C LEU A 28 -10.06 -2.50 -15.19
N ARG A 29 -9.75 -3.06 -16.36
CA ARG A 29 -10.51 -4.17 -16.95
C ARG A 29 -10.44 -5.41 -16.06
N THR A 30 -9.26 -5.76 -15.57
CA THR A 30 -9.10 -6.85 -14.60
C THR A 30 -9.87 -6.57 -13.31
N LEU A 31 -9.75 -5.36 -12.75
CA LEU A 31 -10.48 -4.97 -11.55
C LEU A 31 -12.00 -5.08 -11.75
N ARG A 32 -12.53 -4.60 -12.89
CA ARG A 32 -13.96 -4.66 -13.22
C ARG A 32 -14.45 -6.08 -13.42
N SER A 33 -13.65 -6.94 -14.04
CA SER A 33 -13.97 -8.38 -14.17
C SER A 33 -14.13 -9.01 -12.79
N LEU A 34 -13.19 -8.79 -11.87
CA LEU A 34 -13.27 -9.31 -10.52
C LEU A 34 -14.49 -8.74 -9.75
N GLN A 35 -14.77 -7.46 -9.90
CA GLN A 35 -15.96 -6.84 -9.31
C GLN A 35 -17.25 -7.47 -9.86
N PHE A 36 -17.31 -7.76 -11.16
CA PHE A 36 -18.44 -8.45 -11.78
C PHE A 36 -18.61 -9.88 -11.22
N ASP A 37 -17.50 -10.55 -10.91
CA ASP A 37 -17.48 -11.87 -10.25
C ASP A 37 -17.81 -11.79 -8.74
N GLY A 38 -18.22 -10.62 -8.24
CA GLY A 38 -18.68 -10.41 -6.86
C GLY A 38 -17.57 -10.11 -5.85
N PHE A 39 -16.35 -9.79 -6.30
CA PHE A 39 -15.27 -9.42 -5.39
C PHE A 39 -15.38 -7.95 -4.96
N TYR A 40 -15.40 -7.69 -3.65
CA TYR A 40 -15.27 -6.35 -3.11
C TYR A 40 -13.84 -5.82 -3.28
N THR A 41 -13.69 -4.54 -3.64
CA THR A 41 -12.38 -3.90 -3.72
C THR A 41 -11.94 -3.41 -2.34
N VAL A 42 -10.77 -3.87 -1.92
CA VAL A 42 -10.08 -3.42 -0.70
C VAL A 42 -8.68 -2.98 -1.10
N TYR A 43 -8.30 -1.76 -0.73
CA TYR A 43 -6.96 -1.26 -0.90
C TYR A 43 -6.15 -1.59 0.35
N LEU A 44 -4.92 -2.06 0.16
CA LEU A 44 -3.90 -2.28 1.19
C LEU A 44 -2.67 -1.45 0.84
N ASP A 45 -2.24 -0.60 1.77
CA ASP A 45 -1.05 0.24 1.57
C ASP A 45 -0.24 0.36 2.86
N GLU A 46 0.94 0.94 2.71
CA GLU A 46 1.83 1.27 3.80
C GLU A 46 2.09 2.76 3.85
N THR A 47 2.19 3.32 5.05
CA THR A 47 2.49 4.74 5.24
C THR A 47 3.65 4.92 6.17
N ARG A 48 4.72 5.54 5.67
CA ARG A 48 5.86 5.94 6.46
C ARG A 48 5.54 7.23 7.22
N ILE A 49 5.54 7.15 8.54
CA ILE A 49 5.40 8.26 9.47
C ILE A 49 6.80 8.55 10.01
N SER A 50 7.35 9.72 9.70
CA SER A 50 8.68 10.10 10.16
C SER A 50 8.63 10.63 11.59
N GLU A 51 9.71 10.42 12.33
CA GLU A 51 9.89 10.99 13.66
C GLU A 51 9.77 12.51 13.67
N ARG A 52 10.29 13.16 12.62
CA ARG A 52 10.17 14.60 12.42
C ARG A 52 8.72 15.08 12.36
N LEU A 53 7.84 14.30 11.71
CA LEU A 53 6.42 14.64 11.63
C LEU A 53 5.75 14.58 13.01
N ILE A 54 6.14 13.60 13.82
CA ILE A 54 5.56 13.32 15.14
C ILE A 54 6.06 14.30 16.19
N ILE A 55 7.38 14.44 16.34
CA ILE A 55 7.99 15.29 17.37
C ILE A 55 7.77 16.77 17.04
N GLY A 56 7.89 17.12 15.75
CA GLY A 56 7.91 18.51 15.30
C GLY A 56 9.18 19.24 15.73
N GLY A 57 9.75 20.03 14.81
CA GLY A 57 10.94 20.83 15.08
C GLY A 57 12.02 20.64 14.02
N ASN A 58 12.93 21.62 13.96
CA ASN A 58 14.14 21.52 13.16
C ASN A 58 15.15 20.70 13.97
N LEU A 59 15.14 19.36 13.80
CA LEU A 59 16.23 18.54 14.34
C LEU A 59 17.56 19.11 13.82
N PRO A 60 18.58 19.29 14.68
CA PRO A 60 19.88 19.73 14.22
C PRO A 60 20.35 18.77 13.13
N GLN A 61 20.70 19.32 11.98
CA GLN A 61 21.01 18.61 10.73
C GLN A 61 22.22 17.66 10.83
N LYS A 62 22.80 17.50 12.03
CA LYS A 62 24.05 16.81 12.34
C LYS A 62 23.92 15.38 12.87
N THR A 63 22.72 14.83 13.06
CA THR A 63 22.61 13.39 13.30
C THR A 63 22.71 12.64 11.98
N ILE A 64 23.87 12.00 11.76
CA ILE A 64 24.22 11.14 10.60
C ILE A 64 23.34 9.87 10.50
N LEU A 65 22.48 9.63 11.50
CA LEU A 65 21.52 8.52 11.50
C LEU A 65 20.32 8.86 10.62
N GLU A 66 19.95 7.93 9.72
CA GLU A 66 18.71 8.05 8.96
C GLU A 66 17.52 8.33 9.91
N PRO A 67 16.59 9.22 9.53
CA PRO A 67 15.46 9.54 10.38
C PRO A 67 14.64 8.28 10.65
N GLN A 68 14.46 7.96 11.93
CA GLN A 68 13.62 6.86 12.37
C GLN A 68 12.20 7.07 11.85
N SER A 69 11.57 5.97 11.47
CA SER A 69 10.23 6.01 10.93
C SER A 69 9.42 4.78 11.29
N TRP A 70 8.16 5.02 11.55
CA TRP A 70 7.17 3.97 11.70
C TRP A 70 6.49 3.73 10.36
N THR A 71 6.15 2.48 10.09
CA THR A 71 5.32 2.10 8.95
C THR A 71 3.98 1.66 9.47
N LEU A 72 2.93 2.38 9.09
CA LEU A 72 1.55 2.00 9.36
C LEU A 72 1.04 1.19 8.17
N ILE A 73 0.64 -0.06 8.41
CA ILE A 73 -0.05 -0.90 7.42
C ILE A 73 -1.55 -0.77 7.68
N HIS A 74 -2.31 -0.51 6.62
CA HIS A 74 -3.75 -0.28 6.75
C HIS A 74 -4.48 -0.78 5.51
N ALA A 75 -5.78 -1.03 5.68
CA ALA A 75 -6.64 -1.51 4.62
C ALA A 75 -8.00 -0.81 4.67
N GLY A 76 -8.61 -0.59 3.51
CA GLY A 76 -9.89 0.10 3.41
C GLY A 76 -10.57 -0.15 2.07
N GLY A 77 -11.88 -0.24 2.08
CA GLY A 77 -12.71 -0.55 0.91
C GLY A 77 -14.05 0.18 0.97
N SER A 78 -15.06 -0.23 0.21
CA SER A 78 -16.37 0.47 0.18
C SER A 78 -17.04 0.67 1.55
N HIS A 79 -16.79 -0.19 2.54
CA HIS A 79 -17.34 -0.07 3.90
C HIS A 79 -16.53 0.83 4.86
N GLY A 80 -15.49 1.51 4.37
CA GLY A 80 -14.58 2.28 5.22
C GLY A 80 -13.28 1.54 5.51
N TRP A 81 -12.70 1.87 6.66
CA TRP A 81 -11.54 1.17 7.22
C TRP A 81 -11.88 -0.28 7.49
N VAL A 82 -10.96 -1.18 7.15
CA VAL A 82 -11.05 -2.58 7.57
C VAL A 82 -10.83 -2.62 9.09
N PRO A 83 -11.72 -3.26 9.88
CA PRO A 83 -11.60 -3.34 11.33
C PRO A 83 -10.60 -4.43 11.73
N TRP A 84 -9.34 -4.25 11.33
CA TRP A 84 -8.21 -5.07 11.76
C TRP A 84 -7.28 -4.27 12.65
N GLU A 85 -6.49 -4.96 13.46
CA GLU A 85 -5.42 -4.33 14.22
C GLU A 85 -4.44 -3.68 13.23
N HIS A 86 -4.50 -2.35 13.11
CA HIS A 86 -3.60 -1.60 12.25
C HIS A 86 -2.17 -1.86 12.72
N SER A 87 -1.41 -2.62 11.93
CA SER A 87 -0.06 -3.00 12.30
C SER A 87 0.87 -1.81 12.15
N LEU A 88 1.33 -1.24 13.27
CA LEU A 88 2.41 -0.26 13.31
C LEU A 88 3.73 -0.98 13.51
N THR A 89 4.57 -1.00 12.47
CA THR A 89 5.92 -1.58 12.56
C THR A 89 6.95 -0.46 12.68
N PHE A 90 7.81 -0.55 13.69
CA PHE A 90 8.97 0.32 13.76
C PHE A 90 10.06 -0.21 12.82
N LYS A 91 10.42 0.59 11.80
CA LYS A 91 11.49 0.21 10.90
C LYS A 91 12.81 0.75 11.43
N TYR A 92 13.58 -0.13 12.08
CA TYR A 92 15.03 -0.01 12.13
C TYR A 92 15.57 -0.65 10.86
N ASP A 93 16.52 -0.02 10.16
CA ASP A 93 16.95 -0.44 8.83
C ASP A 93 17.77 -1.74 8.88
N CYS A 94 17.08 -2.87 9.09
CA CYS A 94 17.63 -4.21 8.98
C CYS A 94 17.21 -4.73 7.60
N GLN A 95 18.15 -4.75 6.66
CA GLN A 95 17.99 -5.33 5.33
C GLN A 95 17.85 -6.86 5.43
N LEU A 96 16.69 -7.34 5.84
CA LEU A 96 16.38 -8.77 5.78
C LEU A 96 16.00 -9.11 4.32
N LYS A 97 16.75 -10.05 3.74
CA LYS A 97 16.59 -10.50 2.35
C LYS A 97 15.39 -11.44 2.16
N GLU A 98 14.85 -12.00 3.25
CA GLU A 98 13.72 -12.93 3.23
C GLU A 98 12.54 -12.40 4.06
N PRO A 99 11.28 -12.71 3.67
CA PRO A 99 10.13 -12.41 4.49
C PRO A 99 10.29 -13.06 5.86
N THR A 100 10.10 -12.30 6.94
CA THR A 100 10.00 -12.93 8.25
C THR A 100 8.64 -13.63 8.39
N THR A 101 8.55 -14.68 9.22
CA THR A 101 7.28 -15.36 9.53
C THR A 101 6.20 -14.35 9.94
N HIS A 102 6.59 -13.33 10.72
CA HIS A 102 5.71 -12.24 11.11
C HIS A 102 5.09 -11.48 9.94
N GLN A 103 5.83 -11.24 8.85
CA GLN A 103 5.32 -10.50 7.69
C GLN A 103 4.26 -11.30 6.92
N LEU A 104 4.43 -12.62 6.81
CA LEU A 104 3.45 -13.50 6.18
C LEU A 104 2.20 -13.65 7.07
N ASP A 105 2.40 -13.78 8.38
CA ASP A 105 1.31 -13.87 9.36
C ASP A 105 0.41 -12.64 9.35
N LEU A 106 0.98 -11.43 9.17
CA LEU A 106 0.21 -10.19 9.08
C LEU A 106 -0.77 -10.19 7.90
N PHE A 107 -0.32 -10.62 6.71
CA PHE A 107 -1.19 -10.68 5.54
C PHE A 107 -2.27 -11.76 5.70
N GLN A 108 -1.91 -12.92 6.28
CA GLN A 108 -2.88 -13.96 6.58
C GLN A 108 -3.97 -13.50 7.57
N LYS A 109 -3.58 -12.80 8.64
CA LYS A 109 -4.52 -12.19 9.60
C LYS A 109 -5.47 -11.21 8.91
N LEU A 110 -4.95 -10.37 8.02
CA LEU A 110 -5.77 -9.46 7.22
C LEU A 110 -6.79 -10.25 6.39
N CYS A 111 -6.36 -11.26 5.64
CA CYS A 111 -7.27 -12.08 4.82
C CYS A 111 -8.41 -12.69 5.65
N VAL A 112 -8.12 -13.18 6.86
CA VAL A 112 -9.17 -13.70 7.75
C VAL A 112 -10.20 -12.61 8.12
N VAL A 113 -9.76 -11.39 8.40
CA VAL A 113 -10.65 -10.26 8.71
C VAL A 113 -11.46 -9.83 7.49
N LEU A 114 -10.83 -9.79 6.30
CA LEU A 114 -11.49 -9.45 5.05
C LEU A 114 -12.60 -10.43 4.70
N ASN A 115 -12.32 -11.74 4.81
CA ASN A 115 -13.34 -12.75 4.54
C ASN A 115 -14.54 -12.62 5.48
N LYS A 116 -14.33 -12.27 6.76
CA LYS A 116 -15.43 -12.01 7.71
C LYS A 116 -16.20 -10.73 7.42
N SER A 117 -15.52 -9.67 7.00
CA SER A 117 -16.11 -8.32 6.88
C SER A 117 -16.71 -8.05 5.50
N TYR A 118 -16.17 -8.65 4.45
CA TYR A 118 -16.51 -8.39 3.04
C TYR A 118 -16.80 -9.68 2.25
N GLY A 119 -16.43 -10.87 2.73
CA GLY A 119 -16.44 -12.09 1.93
C GLY A 119 -15.31 -12.10 0.91
N LYS A 120 -15.61 -12.30 -0.37
CA LYS A 120 -14.59 -12.32 -1.43
C LYS A 120 -14.09 -10.90 -1.73
N CYS A 121 -12.79 -10.74 -1.86
CA CYS A 121 -12.17 -9.42 -2.07
C CYS A 121 -11.08 -9.47 -3.12
N VAL A 122 -10.98 -8.41 -3.92
CA VAL A 122 -9.75 -8.07 -4.64
C VAL A 122 -8.95 -7.12 -3.75
N VAL A 123 -7.80 -7.59 -3.28
CA VAL A 123 -6.86 -6.82 -2.47
C VAL A 123 -5.92 -6.08 -3.40
N VAL A 124 -6.11 -4.77 -3.50
CA VAL A 124 -5.30 -3.88 -4.33
C VAL A 124 -4.10 -3.41 -3.52
N VAL A 125 -2.89 -3.73 -3.99
CA VAL A 125 -1.61 -3.40 -3.32
C VAL A 125 -0.73 -2.48 -4.15
N ARG A 126 0.09 -1.67 -3.46
CA ARG A 126 1.08 -0.77 -4.06
C ARG A 126 2.51 -1.31 -3.85
N PRO A 127 3.16 -1.90 -4.86
CA PRO A 127 4.49 -2.48 -4.68
C PRO A 127 5.55 -1.44 -4.28
N LYS A 128 6.52 -1.86 -3.44
CA LYS A 128 7.59 -1.03 -2.86
C LYS A 128 8.51 -0.32 -3.86
N ASN A 129 8.64 -0.80 -5.09
CA ASN A 129 9.71 -0.43 -6.04
C ASN A 129 9.57 0.97 -6.69
N TRP A 130 9.00 1.95 -5.99
CA TRP A 130 8.70 3.28 -6.53
C TRP A 130 9.62 4.40 -6.02
N THR A 131 10.64 4.08 -5.22
CA THR A 131 11.77 4.99 -4.96
C THR A 131 12.83 4.81 -6.06
N ALA A 132 13.20 5.91 -6.71
CA ALA A 132 13.88 5.97 -8.00
C ALA A 132 15.36 5.52 -8.06
N SER A 133 15.89 4.71 -7.13
CA SER A 133 17.32 4.32 -7.14
C SER A 133 17.62 2.91 -7.66
N ASP A 134 16.67 1.97 -7.68
CA ASP A 134 17.01 0.56 -7.91
C ASP A 134 16.43 0.03 -9.22
N ALA A 135 17.06 0.42 -10.33
CA ALA A 135 16.75 -0.02 -11.69
C ALA A 135 16.93 -1.55 -11.91
N SER A 136 17.45 -2.30 -10.93
CA SER A 136 17.70 -3.75 -11.00
C SER A 136 16.48 -4.62 -10.67
N HIS A 137 15.41 -4.08 -10.07
CA HIS A 137 14.23 -4.85 -9.66
C HIS A 137 13.02 -4.77 -10.61
N PHE A 138 13.16 -4.10 -11.76
CA PHE A 138 12.15 -4.03 -12.83
C PHE A 138 11.81 -5.39 -13.49
N LYS A 139 12.52 -6.48 -13.14
CA LYS A 139 12.23 -7.83 -13.65
C LYS A 139 10.95 -8.46 -13.06
N LEU A 140 10.51 -8.06 -11.86
CA LEU A 140 9.31 -8.62 -11.22
C LEU A 140 8.00 -8.26 -11.94
N GLN A 141 7.97 -7.14 -12.67
CA GLN A 141 6.77 -6.71 -13.40
C GLN A 141 6.60 -7.44 -14.74
N LYS A 142 7.70 -8.00 -15.29
CA LYS A 142 7.67 -8.80 -16.52
C LYS A 142 7.12 -10.20 -16.27
N GLU A 143 7.32 -10.75 -15.07
CA GLU A 143 6.79 -12.06 -14.66
C GLU A 143 5.32 -12.01 -14.21
N PHE A 144 4.82 -10.84 -13.78
CA PHE A 144 3.43 -10.67 -13.38
C PHE A 144 2.43 -10.95 -14.52
N ASN A 145 2.85 -10.78 -15.79
CA ASN A 145 1.99 -10.88 -16.97
C ASN A 145 2.48 -11.84 -18.08
N GLN A 146 3.53 -12.65 -17.85
CA GLN A 146 4.14 -13.52 -18.88
C GLN A 146 4.16 -15.03 -18.59
N SER A 147 3.41 -15.52 -17.60
CA SER A 147 3.28 -16.97 -17.41
C SER A 147 1.80 -17.34 -17.28
N GLY A 148 1.46 -18.57 -17.68
CA GLY A 148 0.11 -19.12 -17.70
C GLY A 148 -0.56 -19.21 -16.32
N PRO A 149 -1.39 -20.22 -16.02
CA PRO A 149 -2.50 -20.08 -15.08
C PRO A 149 -2.17 -19.90 -13.58
N HIS A 150 -0.94 -19.59 -13.18
CA HIS A 150 -0.55 -19.31 -11.79
C HIS A 150 0.49 -18.18 -11.67
N PRO A 151 0.13 -17.00 -11.11
CA PRO A 151 1.12 -16.03 -10.66
C PRO A 151 1.54 -16.39 -9.22
N SER A 152 2.68 -17.07 -9.09
CA SER A 152 3.23 -17.57 -7.82
C SER A 152 4.10 -16.57 -7.05
N SER A 153 4.27 -15.34 -7.55
CA SER A 153 5.27 -14.42 -7.03
C SER A 153 4.73 -13.58 -5.88
N LEU A 154 5.44 -13.61 -4.75
CA LEU A 154 5.17 -12.79 -3.57
C LEU A 154 5.20 -11.29 -3.93
N VAL A 155 4.21 -10.54 -3.48
CA VAL A 155 4.19 -9.08 -3.63
C VAL A 155 4.72 -8.44 -2.36
N TYR A 156 5.88 -7.81 -2.47
CA TYR A 156 6.57 -7.19 -1.34
C TYR A 156 6.10 -5.74 -1.13
N LEU A 157 5.61 -5.48 0.08
CA LEU A 157 5.51 -4.14 0.65
C LEU A 157 6.77 -3.87 1.51
N SER A 158 6.92 -2.68 2.07
CA SER A 158 8.13 -2.35 2.85
C SER A 158 8.21 -3.11 4.16
N SER A 159 7.07 -3.39 4.78
CA SER A 159 6.94 -4.02 6.10
C SER A 159 6.10 -5.29 6.11
N THR A 160 5.42 -5.65 5.01
CA THR A 160 4.69 -6.93 4.87
C THR A 160 4.87 -7.56 3.49
N VAL A 161 4.50 -8.82 3.36
CA VAL A 161 4.55 -9.58 2.10
C VAL A 161 3.18 -10.17 1.80
N CYS A 162 2.62 -9.79 0.66
CA CYS A 162 1.33 -10.28 0.20
C CYS A 162 1.54 -11.50 -0.69
N CYS A 163 1.11 -12.66 -0.22
CA CYS A 163 1.23 -13.93 -0.94
C CYS A 163 -0.06 -14.22 -1.73
N PRO A 164 -0.02 -14.29 -3.08
CA PRO A 164 -1.21 -14.60 -3.89
C PRO A 164 -1.90 -15.91 -3.47
N GLN A 165 -1.13 -16.92 -3.08
CA GLN A 165 -1.66 -18.22 -2.62
C GLN A 165 -2.43 -18.08 -1.31
N VAL A 166 -1.95 -17.26 -0.37
CA VAL A 166 -2.66 -16.97 0.91
C VAL A 166 -3.96 -16.22 0.64
N ALA A 167 -3.94 -15.25 -0.27
CA ALA A 167 -5.14 -14.53 -0.69
C ALA A 167 -6.18 -15.50 -1.28
N LYS A 168 -5.78 -16.33 -2.24
CA LYS A 168 -6.66 -17.31 -2.91
C LYS A 168 -7.21 -18.35 -1.95
N ALA A 169 -6.38 -18.88 -1.05
CA ALA A 169 -6.82 -19.82 -0.02
C ALA A 169 -7.88 -19.22 0.92
N SER A 170 -7.92 -17.89 1.03
CA SER A 170 -8.89 -17.14 1.83
C SER A 170 -10.08 -16.63 1.01
N GLY A 171 -10.19 -16.97 -0.28
CA GLY A 171 -11.26 -16.50 -1.17
C GLY A 171 -11.04 -15.11 -1.76
N HIS A 172 -9.80 -14.62 -1.76
CA HIS A 172 -9.44 -13.30 -2.29
C HIS A 172 -8.55 -13.41 -3.53
N GLU A 173 -8.52 -12.33 -4.31
CA GLU A 173 -7.57 -12.13 -5.40
C GLU A 173 -6.63 -10.96 -5.06
N LEU A 174 -5.40 -11.02 -5.55
CA LEU A 174 -4.41 -9.96 -5.34
C LEU A 174 -4.19 -9.19 -6.64
N LEU A 175 -4.26 -7.87 -6.59
CA LEU A 175 -4.07 -7.01 -7.75
C LEU A 175 -3.07 -5.88 -7.45
N CYS A 176 -2.04 -5.74 -8.29
CA CYS A 176 -1.05 -4.68 -8.15
C CYS A 176 -1.52 -3.41 -8.86
N LEU A 177 -1.60 -2.30 -8.13
CA LEU A 177 -1.87 -0.99 -8.73
C LEU A 177 -0.66 -0.53 -9.56
N PRO A 178 -0.82 -0.19 -10.85
CA PRO A 178 0.30 0.32 -11.64
C PRO A 178 0.78 1.69 -11.14
N SER A 179 2.08 1.96 -11.33
CA SER A 179 2.75 3.15 -10.79
C SER A 179 2.22 4.48 -11.28
N GLN A 180 1.63 4.48 -12.47
CA GLN A 180 1.11 5.68 -13.10
C GLN A 180 -0.36 5.94 -12.73
N CYS A 181 -1.00 4.98 -12.05
CA CYS A 181 -2.41 5.04 -11.66
C CYS A 181 -2.59 5.30 -10.15
N ARG A 182 -1.62 5.95 -9.48
CA ARG A 182 -1.68 6.20 -8.01
C ARG A 182 -2.96 6.90 -7.55
N HIS A 183 -3.50 7.79 -8.37
CA HIS A 183 -4.74 8.51 -8.09
C HIS A 183 -5.99 7.61 -8.06
N LEU A 184 -5.88 6.35 -8.48
CA LEU A 184 -6.91 5.31 -8.33
C LEU A 184 -6.82 4.60 -6.97
N ASN A 185 -6.04 5.12 -6.03
CA ASN A 185 -5.97 4.66 -4.65
C ASN A 185 -6.47 5.79 -3.73
N PRO A 186 -7.48 5.53 -2.87
CA PRO A 186 -8.06 6.57 -2.01
C PRO A 186 -7.06 7.08 -0.94
N PHE A 187 -6.03 6.28 -0.63
CA PHE A 187 -5.18 6.51 0.53
C PHE A 187 -4.28 7.73 0.45
N ASP A 188 -3.91 8.21 -0.74
CA ASP A 188 -3.08 9.42 -0.86
C ASP A 188 -3.78 10.64 -0.21
N THR A 189 -5.11 10.73 -0.34
CA THR A 189 -5.91 11.79 0.30
C THR A 189 -6.03 11.54 1.80
N VAL A 190 -6.27 10.29 2.19
CA VAL A 190 -6.38 9.89 3.59
C VAL A 190 -5.09 10.19 4.36
N TRP A 191 -3.92 9.94 3.77
CA TRP A 191 -2.64 10.28 4.40
C TRP A 191 -2.41 11.76 4.53
N SER A 192 -2.90 12.55 3.59
CA SER A 192 -2.82 13.99 3.69
C SER A 192 -3.64 14.48 4.90
N ILE A 193 -4.83 13.91 5.12
CA ILE A 193 -5.67 14.18 6.30
C ILE A 193 -4.97 13.74 7.59
N LEU A 194 -4.43 12.51 7.64
CA LEU A 194 -3.74 11.99 8.82
C LEU A 194 -2.49 12.82 9.16
N LYS A 195 -1.65 13.15 8.16
CA LYS A 195 -0.45 13.96 8.38
C LYS A 195 -0.79 15.33 8.93
N LEU A 196 -1.82 15.98 8.37
CA LEU A 196 -2.28 17.28 8.85
C LEU A 196 -2.82 17.17 10.28
N PHE A 197 -3.56 16.10 10.60
CA PHE A 197 -4.01 15.82 11.96
C PHE A 197 -2.85 15.66 12.93
N ILE A 198 -1.84 14.85 12.59
CA ILE A 198 -0.63 14.66 13.40
C ILE A 198 0.06 16.00 13.65
N ILE A 199 0.26 16.80 12.60
CA ILE A 199 0.93 18.11 12.70
C ILE A 199 0.19 19.03 13.68
N ASN A 200 -1.14 19.06 13.59
CA ASN A 200 -1.96 20.00 14.37
C ASN A 200 -2.19 19.53 15.81
N ASN A 201 -2.17 18.23 16.07
CA ASN A 201 -2.59 17.67 17.36
C ASN A 201 -1.45 17.04 18.16
N ARG A 202 -0.25 16.82 17.61
CA ARG A 202 0.87 16.15 18.32
C ARG A 202 1.11 16.63 19.77
N LYS A 203 0.91 17.93 20.05
CA LYS A 203 1.09 18.50 21.39
C LYS A 203 0.05 18.01 22.40
N SER A 204 -1.20 17.78 21.99
CA SER A 204 -2.25 17.28 22.90
C SER A 204 -2.08 15.80 23.24
N PHE A 205 -1.29 15.08 22.44
CA PHE A 205 -0.93 13.67 22.66
C PHE A 205 0.45 13.52 23.30
N THR A 206 1.03 14.63 23.77
CA THR A 206 2.34 14.67 24.41
C THR A 206 2.19 14.71 25.93
N LEU A 207 2.84 13.78 26.63
CA LEU A 207 3.01 13.79 28.08
C LEU A 207 4.41 14.32 28.42
N MET A 208 4.45 15.31 29.31
CA MET A 208 5.69 15.87 29.84
C MET A 208 5.87 15.40 31.28
N THR A 209 6.97 14.71 31.55
CA THR A 209 7.35 14.36 32.94
C THR A 209 8.51 15.24 33.36
N PRO A 210 8.30 16.21 34.27
CA PRO A 210 9.40 17.00 34.83
C PRO A 210 10.18 16.12 35.81
N ARG A 211 11.48 15.89 35.56
CA ARG A 211 12.44 15.49 36.61
C ARG A 211 13.34 16.66 36.93
N THR A 212 13.87 16.66 38.15
CA THR A 212 14.77 17.69 38.70
C THR A 212 15.95 18.04 37.79
N ASN A 213 16.43 17.09 36.98
CA ASN A 213 17.62 17.27 36.12
C ASN A 213 17.36 17.02 34.63
N ALA A 214 16.15 16.61 34.22
CA ALA A 214 15.80 16.36 32.82
C ALA A 214 14.27 16.36 32.61
N SER A 215 13.80 16.86 31.47
CA SER A 215 12.41 16.66 31.04
C SER A 215 12.34 15.54 30.01
N TYR A 216 11.44 14.58 30.24
CA TYR A 216 11.14 13.53 29.25
C TYR A 216 9.82 13.85 28.59
N GLN A 217 9.80 13.76 27.26
CA GLN A 217 8.62 13.91 26.42
C GLN A 217 8.21 12.54 25.88
N TYR A 218 6.97 12.14 26.13
CA TYR A 218 6.38 10.91 25.59
C TYR A 218 5.21 11.29 24.68
N ILE A 219 5.09 10.63 23.52
CA ILE A 219 3.97 10.84 22.60
C ILE A 219 3.16 9.54 22.52
N LEU A 220 1.87 9.64 22.78
CA LEU A 220 0.91 8.54 22.63
C LEU A 220 0.62 8.32 21.13
N LEU A 221 1.57 7.68 20.43
CA LEU A 221 1.56 7.61 18.96
C LEU A 221 0.38 6.83 18.41
N MET A 222 0.02 5.69 19.01
CA MET A 222 -1.11 4.89 18.55
C MET A 222 -2.42 5.67 18.69
N ASP A 223 -2.68 6.25 19.87
CA ASP A 223 -3.85 7.10 20.11
C ASP A 223 -3.92 8.28 19.13
N LEU A 224 -2.78 8.92 18.84
CA LEU A 224 -2.70 10.01 17.86
C LEU A 224 -3.06 9.54 16.45
N ILE A 225 -2.60 8.35 16.05
CA ILE A 225 -2.91 7.76 14.75
C ILE A 225 -4.39 7.39 14.69
N GLU A 226 -4.91 6.64 15.67
CA GLU A 226 -6.30 6.19 15.72
C GLU A 226 -7.26 7.39 15.67
N LYS A 227 -7.03 8.42 16.49
CA LYS A 227 -7.82 9.66 16.46
C LYS A 227 -7.69 10.43 15.16
N GLY A 228 -6.58 10.29 14.46
CA GLY A 228 -6.40 10.84 13.13
C GLY A 228 -7.18 10.08 12.06
N LEU A 229 -7.23 8.75 12.14
CA LEU A 229 -8.01 7.90 11.22
C LEU A 229 -9.52 8.11 11.39
N GLU A 230 -9.99 8.39 12.61
CA GLU A 230 -11.38 8.81 12.90
C GLU A 230 -11.80 10.08 12.13
N ARG A 231 -10.84 10.90 11.64
CA ARG A 231 -11.14 12.07 10.79
C ARG A 231 -11.56 11.72 9.37
N VAL A 232 -11.51 10.44 8.99
CA VAL A 232 -12.08 9.94 7.75
C VAL A 232 -13.25 9.01 8.09
N PRO A 233 -14.39 9.56 8.55
CA PRO A 233 -15.56 8.77 8.86
C PRO A 233 -16.18 8.16 7.59
N PRO A 234 -17.11 7.19 7.71
CA PRO A 234 -17.71 6.52 6.55
C PRO A 234 -18.24 7.45 5.44
N PRO A 235 -18.91 8.59 5.75
CA PRO A 235 -19.34 9.53 4.69
C PRO A 235 -18.17 10.13 3.90
N LYS A 236 -17.07 10.48 4.58
CA LYS A 236 -15.87 11.03 3.94
C LYS A 236 -15.17 9.95 3.12
N TRP A 237 -15.12 8.73 3.65
CA TRP A 237 -14.57 7.59 2.94
C TRP A 237 -15.32 7.30 1.63
N ASN A 238 -16.65 7.32 1.67
CA ASN A 238 -17.51 7.15 0.50
C ASN A 238 -17.26 8.22 -0.58
N GLU A 239 -17.03 9.47 -0.19
CA GLU A 239 -16.64 10.55 -1.12
C GLU A 239 -15.31 10.23 -1.84
N LEU A 240 -14.31 9.73 -1.10
CA LEU A 240 -13.01 9.36 -1.65
C LEU A 240 -13.12 8.19 -2.64
N ILE A 241 -13.86 7.14 -2.28
CA ILE A 241 -14.13 6.00 -3.17
C ILE A 241 -14.90 6.45 -4.40
N SER A 242 -15.91 7.32 -4.24
CA SER A 242 -16.68 7.87 -5.37
C SER A 242 -15.79 8.66 -6.33
N LYS A 243 -14.81 9.41 -5.82
CA LYS A 243 -13.82 10.11 -6.64
C LYS A 243 -12.93 9.12 -7.40
N VAL A 244 -12.51 8.03 -6.77
CA VAL A 244 -11.77 6.95 -7.45
C VAL A 244 -12.62 6.36 -8.58
N HIS A 245 -13.86 5.95 -8.31
CA HIS A 245 -14.77 5.40 -9.32
C HIS A 245 -14.99 6.34 -10.52
N ARG A 246 -15.06 7.67 -10.30
CA ARG A 246 -15.14 8.63 -11.40
C ARG A 246 -13.90 8.57 -12.30
N TRP A 247 -12.72 8.46 -11.72
CA TRP A 247 -11.48 8.29 -12.49
C TRP A 247 -11.47 6.94 -13.21
N GLU A 248 -11.83 5.85 -12.55
CA GLU A 248 -11.92 4.53 -13.18
C GLU A 248 -12.82 4.55 -14.41
N ASN A 249 -14.02 5.12 -14.28
CA ASN A 249 -14.98 5.26 -15.38
C ASN A 249 -14.46 6.18 -16.48
N TYR A 250 -13.75 7.26 -16.13
CA TYR A 250 -13.11 8.12 -17.12
C TYR A 250 -12.12 7.32 -17.99
N TYR A 251 -11.22 6.54 -17.38
CA TYR A 251 -10.28 5.71 -18.13
C TYR A 251 -10.96 4.65 -18.99
N LEU A 252 -12.02 4.01 -18.49
CA LEU A 252 -12.75 2.96 -19.22
C LEU A 252 -13.67 3.51 -20.32
N SER A 253 -14.11 4.77 -20.21
CA SER A 253 -14.98 5.40 -21.21
C SER A 253 -14.22 5.97 -22.41
N GLN A 254 -12.96 6.32 -22.19
CA GLN A 254 -12.12 6.95 -23.21
C GLN A 254 -11.32 5.93 -24.04
N PHE A 255 -11.19 4.67 -23.59
CA PHE A 255 -10.24 3.68 -24.11
C PHE A 255 -10.69 2.22 -23.97
#